data_AF-A0A3D3KVX7-F1
#
_entry.id   AF-A0A3D3KVX7-F1
#
_cell.length_a   1.000
_cell.length_b   1.000
_cell.length_c   1.000
_cell.angle_alpha   90.00
_cell.angle_beta   90.00
_cell.angle_gamma   90.00
#
_symmetry.space_group_name_H-M   'P 1'
#
loop_
_entity.id
_entity.type
_entity.pdbx_description
1 polymer ?
#
loop_
_entity_poly.entity_id
_entity_poly.type
_entity_poly.pdbx_seq_one_letter_code
_entity_poly.pdbx_strand_id
1 'polypeptide(L)' 'MLLLTVLVAILAVVMPAGPARAADLDPAPGKPLLGAVLDWGRDSAAGFAERLGATPALFGH' A
#
# COMPACT_ATOMS: atom_id res chain seq x y z
N MET A 1 2.48 25.25 -13.60
CA MET A 1 1.92 24.85 -12.30
C MET A 1 0.41 24.94 -12.28
N LEU A 2 -0.20 26.11 -12.56
CA LEU A 2 -1.68 26.28 -12.59
C LEU A 2 -2.42 25.28 -13.50
N LEU A 3 -1.94 25.09 -14.74
CA LEU A 3 -2.58 24.16 -15.70
C LEU A 3 -2.61 22.71 -15.18
N LEU A 4 -1.52 22.24 -14.58
CA LEU A 4 -1.44 20.91 -13.99
C LEU A 4 -2.43 20.76 -12.83
N THR A 5 -2.53 21.78 -11.97
CA THR A 5 -3.47 21.79 -10.85
C THR A 5 -4.92 21.70 -11.34
N VAL A 6 -5.28 22.47 -12.36
CA VAL A 6 -6.62 22.44 -12.96
C VAL A 6 -6.90 21.07 -13.59
N LEU A 7 -5.94 20.49 -14.31
CA LEU A 7 -6.09 19.18 -14.91
C LEU A 7 -6.33 18.08 -13.85
N VAL A 8 -5.56 18.09 -12.75
CA VAL A 8 -5.73 17.14 -11.64
C VAL A 8 -7.08 17.32 -10.95
N ALA A 9 -7.52 18.57 -10.74
CA ALA A 9 -8.82 18.85 -10.13
C ALA A 9 -9.98 18.34 -11.00
N ILE A 10 -9.92 18.52 -12.32
CA ILE A 10 -10.92 17.99 -13.25
C ILE A 10 -10.94 16.45 -13.19
N LEU A 11 -9.77 15.81 -13.19
CA LEU A 11 -9.66 14.36 -13.14
C LEU A 11 -10.27 13.80 -11.83
N ALA A 12 -10.00 14.46 -10.69
CA ALA A 12 -10.53 14.06 -9.40
C ALA A 12 -12.06 14.18 -9.28
N VAL A 13 -12.67 15.10 -10.03
CA VAL A 13 -14.13 15.30 -10.04
C VAL A 13 -14.82 14.32 -10.99
N VAL A 14 -14.20 14.03 -12.13
CA VAL A 14 -14.81 13.21 -13.19
C VAL A 14 -14.62 11.71 -12.94
N MET A 15 -13.53 11.31 -12.29
CA MET A 15 -13.26 9.90 -12.02
C MET A 15 -13.87 9.45 -10.70
N PRO A 16 -14.86 8.54 -10.70
CA PRO A 16 -15.33 7.93 -9.47
C PRO A 16 -14.18 7.16 -8.83
N ALA A 17 -13.96 7.37 -7.53
CA ALA A 17 -13.01 6.57 -6.78
C ALA A 17 -13.45 5.10 -6.82
N GLY A 18 -12.62 4.25 -7.43
CA GLY A 18 -12.84 2.81 -7.40
C GLY A 18 -12.79 2.28 -5.96
N PRO A 19 -13.40 1.11 -5.68
CA PRO A 19 -13.32 0.50 -4.37
C PRO A 19 -11.85 0.24 -4.01
N ALA A 20 -11.40 0.77 -2.88
CA ALA A 20 -10.09 0.44 -2.33
C ALA A 20 -10.09 -1.06 -2.01
N ARG A 21 -9.29 -1.83 -2.74
CA ARG A 21 -9.09 -3.26 -2.45
C ARG A 21 -7.81 -3.40 -1.63
N ALA A 22 -7.94 -4.07 -0.49
CA ALA A 22 -6.77 -4.56 0.21
C ALA A 22 -6.01 -5.52 -0.72
N ALA A 23 -4.68 -5.48 -0.68
CA ALA A 23 -3.88 -6.50 -1.34
C ALA A 23 -4.24 -7.87 -0.77
N ASP A 24 -4.20 -8.89 -1.62
CA ASP A 24 -4.43 -10.27 -1.18
C ASP A 24 -3.45 -10.60 -0.05
N LEU A 25 -3.97 -11.08 1.07
CA LEU A 25 -3.18 -11.34 2.28
C LEU A 25 -2.49 -12.69 2.24
N ASP A 26 -2.67 -13.46 1.16
CA ASP A 26 -2.11 -14.80 1.07
C ASP A 26 -0.59 -14.73 0.96
N PRO A 27 0.17 -15.15 2.00
CA PRO A 27 1.61 -15.23 1.88
C PRO A 27 1.97 -16.22 0.78
N ALA A 28 3.02 -15.91 0.01
CA ALA A 28 3.54 -16.88 -0.94
C ALA A 28 3.83 -18.22 -0.21
N PRO A 29 3.50 -19.38 -0.80
CA PRO A 29 3.67 -20.68 -0.16
C PRO A 29 5.07 -20.83 0.44
N GLY A 30 5.14 -21.10 1.76
CA GLY A 30 6.39 -21.29 2.49
C GLY A 30 7.00 -20.02 3.12
N LYS A 31 6.38 -18.84 2.98
CA LYS A 31 6.84 -17.62 3.67
C LYS A 31 6.16 -17.46 5.03
N PRO A 32 6.91 -17.21 6.13
CA PRO A 32 6.31 -16.96 7.43
C PRO A 32 5.57 -15.61 7.45
N LEU A 33 4.42 -15.56 8.12
CA LEU A 33 3.76 -14.30 8.50
C LEU A 33 4.46 -13.76 9.75
N LEU A 34 5.04 -12.57 9.67
CA LEU A 34 5.65 -11.90 10.82
C LEU A 34 4.71 -10.80 11.32
N GLY A 35 4.32 -10.87 12.60
CA GLY A 35 3.49 -9.88 13.31
C GLY A 35 4.14 -8.52 13.53
N ALA A 36 5.02 -8.09 12.64
CA ALA A 36 5.63 -6.77 12.70
C ALA A 36 4.64 -5.72 12.19
N VAL A 37 4.44 -4.68 13.00
CA VAL A 37 3.61 -3.53 12.65
C VAL A 37 4.43 -2.60 11.75
N LEU A 38 3.98 -2.42 10.51
CA LEU A 38 4.53 -1.44 9.59
C LEU A 38 4.05 -0.03 9.95
N ASP A 39 5.00 0.91 10.09
CA ASP A 39 4.71 2.34 10.11
C ASP A 39 4.54 2.82 8.66
N TRP A 40 3.30 3.08 8.26
CA TRP A 40 2.96 3.46 6.88
C TRP A 40 3.58 4.77 6.41
N GLY A 41 4.00 5.64 7.33
CA GLY A 41 4.62 6.92 6.98
C GLY A 41 6.06 6.78 6.51
N ARG A 42 6.71 5.66 6.84
CA ARG A 42 8.14 5.45 6.61
C ARG A 42 8.45 4.12 5.92
N ASP A 43 7.63 3.10 6.13
CA ASP A 43 7.86 1.75 5.66
C ASP A 43 6.83 1.33 4.61
N SER A 44 7.25 0.45 3.70
CA SER A 44 6.36 -0.21 2.75
C SER A 44 6.40 -1.72 2.94
N ALA A 45 5.29 -2.39 2.61
CA ALA A 45 5.22 -3.86 2.63
C ALA A 45 6.32 -4.51 1.77
N ALA A 46 6.66 -3.86 0.65
CA ALA A 46 7.75 -4.30 -0.23
C ALA A 46 9.12 -4.21 0.47
N GLY A 47 9.44 -3.09 1.11
CA GLY A 47 10.70 -2.92 1.84
C GLY A 47 10.84 -3.86 3.05
N PHE A 48 9.73 -4.27 3.68
CA PHE A 48 9.73 -5.29 4.72
C PHE A 48 10.11 -6.67 4.18
N ALA A 49 9.47 -7.08 3.07
CA ALA A 49 9.72 -8.36 2.43
C ALA A 49 11.16 -8.47 1.90
N GLU A 50 11.73 -7.37 1.39
CA GLU A 50 13.12 -7.33 0.93
C GLU A 50 14.13 -7.55 2.06
N ARG A 51 13.88 -7.00 3.25
CA ARG A 51 14.80 -7.12 4.39
C ARG A 51 14.69 -8.44 5.15
N LEU A 52 13.47 -8.93 5.32
CA LEU A 52 13.18 -10.02 6.25
C LEU A 52 12.76 -11.31 5.54
N GLY A 53 12.56 -11.28 4.21
CA GLY A 53 12.16 -12.45 3.42
C GLY A 53 10.74 -12.95 3.73
N ALA A 54 9.95 -12.16 4.45
CA ALA A 54 8.68 -12.56 5.04
C ALA A 54 7.58 -11.53 4.77
N THR A 55 6.33 -11.97 4.79
CA THR A 55 5.18 -11.08 4.60
C THR A 55 4.74 -10.51 5.96
N PRO A 56 4.53 -9.19 6.07
CA PRO A 56 4.02 -8.58 7.30
C PRO A 56 2.57 -9.05 7.55
N ALA A 57 2.29 -9.47 8.78
CA ALA A 57 1.00 -10.00 9.21
C ALA A 57 0.04 -8.92 9.74
N LEU A 58 0.57 -7.77 10.14
CA LEU A 58 -0.22 -6.64 10.65
C LEU A 58 0.24 -5.33 10.02
N PHE A 59 -0.73 -4.55 9.58
CA PHE A 59 -0.53 -3.17 9.16
C PHE A 59 -1.17 -2.28 10.24
N GLY A 60 -0.37 -1.50 10.98
CA GLY A 60 -0.86 -0.65 12.09
C GLY A 60 -0.97 0.82 11.70
N HIS A 61 -1.38 1.68 12.64
CA HIS A 61 -1.46 3.13 12.47
C HIS A 61 -0.30 3.82 13.18
#